data_AF-A0A6N7PYQ8-F1
#
_entry.id   AF-A0A6N7PYQ8-F1
#
_cell.length_a   1.000
_cell.length_b   1.000
_cell.length_c   1.000
_cell.angle_alpha   90.00
_cell.angle_beta   90.00
_cell.angle_gamma   90.00
#
_symmetry.space_group_name_H-M   'P 1'
#
loop_
_entity.id
_entity.type
_entity.pdbx_description
1 polymer ?
#
loop_
_entity_poly.entity_id
_entity_poly.type
_entity_poly.pdbx_seq_one_letter_code
_entity_poly.pdbx_strand_id
1 'polypeptide(L)'
;MILRRLLTLPVLATLALGTSGCALFDLLEPDTTLADLAPARARVEVELGDEPRVSLALVAKEGTCEAITDDVEARVDDRPMDLFIRGGETPTKDGWVCGAPTFRKALAEKDLGGASTRFEVSDDTARITLAFDGLLAARTITPDHPQSKVDPGAELSLAWSAPADELEEEKLQVTFTYDDESLELPAPPQVRLTDGEIVVKIPQGSPPGPGTLRVEAEVSVPATSCEGTPKCDAIVKASPELALEVTDTTAP
;
A
#
# COMPACT_ATOMS: atom_id res chain seq x y z
N MET A 1 -69.32 60.10 -2.81
CA MET A 1 -68.45 60.22 -4.00
C MET A 1 -68.07 58.82 -4.45
N ILE A 2 -68.59 58.42 -5.60
CA ILE A 2 -68.41 57.10 -6.23
C ILE A 2 -67.42 57.31 -7.39
N LEU A 3 -66.32 56.54 -7.40
CA LEU A 3 -65.41 56.43 -8.54
C LEU A 3 -65.09 54.93 -8.70
N ARG A 4 -65.84 54.17 -9.51
CA ARG A 4 -65.61 53.86 -10.94
C ARG A 4 -64.24 53.27 -11.28
N ARG A 5 -64.22 51.96 -11.57
CA ARG A 5 -63.77 51.25 -12.81
C ARG A 5 -63.18 49.88 -12.44
N LEU A 6 -63.81 48.75 -12.79
CA LEU A 6 -63.72 48.00 -14.06
C LEU A 6 -62.28 47.65 -14.46
N LEU A 7 -61.92 46.36 -14.46
CA LEU A 7 -61.44 45.59 -15.64
C LEU A 7 -60.85 44.20 -15.26
N THR A 8 -61.52 43.14 -15.76
CA THR A 8 -60.99 41.91 -16.43
C THR A 8 -59.92 40.99 -15.80
N LEU A 9 -60.33 39.72 -15.61
CA LEU A 9 -59.58 38.42 -15.65
C LEU A 9 -58.76 38.24 -16.96
N PRO A 10 -57.97 37.15 -17.21
CA PRO A 10 -57.36 36.08 -16.38
C PRO A 10 -55.86 35.82 -16.71
N VAL A 11 -55.05 35.17 -15.85
CA VAL A 11 -53.82 34.47 -16.31
C VAL A 11 -53.53 33.24 -15.43
N LEU A 12 -53.53 32.06 -16.07
CA LEU A 12 -52.91 30.83 -15.58
C LEU A 12 -51.40 31.04 -15.43
N ALA A 13 -50.83 30.63 -14.29
CA ALA A 13 -49.43 30.23 -14.21
C ALA A 13 -49.33 28.96 -13.35
N THR A 14 -49.48 27.82 -14.01
CA THR A 14 -48.95 26.53 -13.57
C THR A 14 -47.44 26.65 -13.36
N LEU A 15 -47.00 26.67 -12.10
CA LEU A 15 -45.60 26.38 -11.77
C LEU A 15 -45.47 24.88 -11.58
N ALA A 16 -45.12 24.20 -12.66
CA ALA A 16 -44.44 22.91 -12.60
C ALA A 16 -43.03 23.17 -12.05
N LEU A 17 -42.86 23.01 -10.74
CA LEU A 17 -41.53 22.84 -10.16
C LEU A 17 -41.12 21.40 -10.42
N GLY A 18 -40.39 21.21 -11.51
CA GLY A 18 -39.56 20.03 -11.70
C GLY A 18 -38.57 19.97 -10.55
N THR A 19 -38.78 19.01 -9.66
CA THR A 19 -37.78 18.59 -8.67
C THR A 19 -36.66 17.92 -9.44
N SER A 20 -35.67 18.72 -9.85
CA SER A 20 -34.34 18.28 -10.19
C SER A 20 -33.83 17.36 -9.08
N GLY A 21 -33.71 16.08 -9.41
CA GLY A 21 -33.28 15.01 -8.52
C GLY A 21 -31.82 15.12 -8.11
N CYS A 22 -31.54 15.91 -7.08
CA CYS A 22 -30.27 15.93 -6.36
C CYS A 22 -30.48 15.79 -4.85
N ALA A 23 -31.35 14.87 -4.40
CA ALA A 23 -31.63 14.69 -2.97
C ALA A 23 -32.01 13.26 -2.54
N LEU A 24 -31.73 12.22 -3.36
CA LEU A 24 -32.19 10.86 -3.04
C LEU A 24 -31.10 9.78 -2.96
N PHE A 25 -29.83 10.10 -3.26
CA PHE A 25 -28.72 9.14 -3.17
C PHE A 25 -27.84 9.34 -1.91
N ASP A 26 -28.17 10.29 -1.05
CA ASP A 26 -27.31 10.75 0.07
C ASP A 26 -27.96 10.54 1.46
N LEU A 27 -29.01 9.72 1.55
CA LEU A 27 -29.81 9.54 2.78
C LEU A 27 -29.99 8.08 3.24
N LEU A 28 -29.35 7.12 2.56
CA LEU A 28 -29.27 5.76 3.06
C LEU A 28 -27.81 5.53 3.46
N GLU A 29 -27.57 5.43 4.77
CA GLU A 29 -26.32 4.86 5.25
C GLU A 29 -26.18 3.46 4.60
N PRO A 30 -24.97 3.08 4.17
CA PRO A 30 -24.78 1.74 3.62
C PRO A 30 -25.22 0.71 4.65
N ASP A 31 -25.99 -0.30 4.22
CA ASP A 31 -26.48 -1.39 5.06
C ASP A 31 -25.65 -2.68 4.89
N THR A 32 -24.58 -2.65 4.10
CA THR A 32 -23.79 -3.84 3.77
C THR A 32 -22.91 -4.24 4.95
N THR A 33 -23.27 -5.37 5.56
CA THR A 33 -22.49 -6.01 6.64
C THR A 33 -21.29 -6.78 6.09
N LEU A 34 -20.40 -7.24 6.96
CA LEU A 34 -19.26 -8.07 6.58
C LEU A 34 -19.68 -9.42 5.99
N ALA A 35 -20.78 -10.00 6.47
CA ALA A 35 -21.36 -11.21 5.90
C ALA A 35 -21.92 -10.97 4.48
N ASP A 36 -22.53 -9.81 4.24
CA ASP A 36 -23.06 -9.43 2.91
C ASP A 36 -21.93 -9.14 1.91
N LEU A 37 -20.88 -8.45 2.37
CA LEU A 37 -19.69 -8.15 1.57
C LEU A 37 -19.02 -9.45 1.09
N ALA A 38 -18.94 -10.46 1.98
CA ALA A 38 -18.35 -11.78 1.73
C ALA A 38 -17.06 -11.70 0.88
N PRO A 39 -16.01 -11.02 1.38
CA PRO A 39 -14.86 -10.63 0.57
C PRO A 39 -14.17 -11.85 -0.04
N ALA A 40 -13.84 -11.74 -1.33
CA ALA A 40 -13.14 -12.79 -2.07
C ALA A 40 -11.70 -12.96 -1.58
N ARG A 41 -11.09 -11.88 -1.08
CA ARG A 41 -9.79 -11.89 -0.43
C ARG A 41 -9.64 -10.71 0.53
N ALA A 42 -8.74 -10.86 1.49
CA ALA A 42 -8.22 -9.76 2.28
C ALA A 42 -6.76 -9.48 1.87
N ARG A 43 -6.43 -8.21 1.64
CA ARG A 43 -5.09 -7.77 1.25
C ARG A 43 -4.52 -6.83 2.29
N VAL A 44 -3.39 -7.19 2.85
CA VAL A 44 -2.60 -6.33 3.74
C VAL A 44 -1.47 -5.69 2.96
N GLU A 45 -1.25 -4.40 3.17
CA GLU A 45 -0.12 -3.66 2.65
C GLU A 45 0.56 -2.93 3.80
N VAL A 46 1.87 -3.14 3.94
CA VAL A 46 2.71 -2.52 4.96
C VAL A 46 3.77 -1.68 4.27
N GLU A 47 3.98 -0.47 4.77
CA GLU A 47 5.11 0.37 4.40
C GLU A 47 5.98 0.55 5.65
N LEU A 48 7.26 0.19 5.57
CA LEU A 48 8.21 0.22 6.69
C LEU A 48 9.18 1.42 6.67
N GLY A 49 8.87 2.45 5.86
CA GLY A 49 9.69 3.67 5.76
C GLY A 49 9.58 4.59 6.99
N ASP A 50 9.93 5.87 6.82
CA ASP A 50 9.97 6.87 7.90
C ASP A 50 8.61 7.05 8.61
N GLU A 51 7.51 6.86 7.88
CA GLU A 51 6.15 6.90 8.40
C GLU A 51 5.51 5.52 8.25
N PRO A 52 5.86 4.55 9.13
CA PRO A 52 5.44 3.19 8.95
C PRO A 52 3.92 3.09 9.10
N ARG A 53 3.29 2.35 8.19
CA ARG A 53 1.83 2.21 8.16
C ARG A 53 1.41 0.86 7.65
N VAL A 54 0.21 0.49 8.04
CA VAL A 54 -0.46 -0.71 7.56
C VAL A 54 -1.85 -0.37 7.04
N SER A 55 -2.22 -0.96 5.91
CA SER A 55 -3.56 -0.92 5.35
C SER A 55 -4.08 -2.34 5.15
N LEU A 56 -5.33 -2.59 5.51
CA LEU A 56 -6.05 -3.84 5.28
C LEU A 56 -7.26 -3.55 4.40
N ALA A 57 -7.26 -4.10 3.18
CA ALA A 57 -8.35 -3.97 2.22
C ALA A 57 -9.15 -5.28 2.12
N LEU A 58 -10.47 -5.19 2.21
CA LEU A 58 -11.40 -6.29 2.00
C LEU A 58 -11.89 -6.27 0.56
N VAL A 59 -11.28 -7.08 -0.30
CA VAL A 59 -11.58 -7.05 -1.73
C VAL A 59 -12.81 -7.91 -2.00
N ALA A 60 -13.89 -7.25 -2.40
CA ALA A 60 -15.13 -7.90 -2.81
C ALA A 60 -14.94 -8.75 -4.08
N LYS A 61 -15.96 -9.57 -4.38
CA LYS A 61 -16.01 -10.31 -5.66
C LYS A 61 -16.09 -9.33 -6.83
N GLU A 62 -15.60 -9.76 -7.99
CA GLU A 62 -15.69 -8.96 -9.21
C GLU A 62 -17.16 -8.62 -9.51
N GLY A 63 -17.41 -7.36 -9.85
CA GLY A 63 -18.76 -6.83 -10.08
C GLY A 63 -19.51 -6.42 -8.81
N THR A 64 -18.92 -6.56 -7.62
CA THR A 64 -19.47 -6.06 -6.36
C THR A 64 -18.83 -4.73 -5.99
N CYS A 65 -19.66 -3.73 -5.68
CA CYS A 65 -19.25 -2.35 -5.43
C CYS A 65 -19.94 -1.78 -4.19
N GLU A 66 -19.88 -2.53 -3.10
CA GLU A 66 -20.59 -2.19 -1.87
C GLU A 66 -19.72 -1.35 -0.95
N ALA A 67 -20.34 -0.35 -0.31
CA ALA A 67 -19.76 0.33 0.84
C ALA A 67 -20.23 -0.37 2.11
N ILE A 68 -19.34 -0.59 3.07
CA ILE A 68 -19.68 -1.19 4.36
C ILE A 68 -20.24 -0.15 5.35
N THR A 69 -20.97 -0.66 6.33
CA THR A 69 -21.43 0.07 7.52
C THR A 69 -20.24 0.54 8.38
N ASP A 70 -20.48 1.53 9.25
CA ASP A 70 -19.46 2.10 10.16
C ASP A 70 -19.20 1.28 11.43
N ASP A 71 -20.04 0.28 11.71
CA ASP A 71 -19.92 -0.60 12.87
C ASP A 71 -18.95 -1.78 12.63
N VAL A 72 -18.43 -1.93 11.41
CA VAL A 72 -17.34 -2.87 11.13
C VAL A 72 -16.05 -2.35 11.76
N GLU A 73 -15.57 -3.03 12.78
CA GLU A 73 -14.32 -2.71 13.47
C GLU A 73 -13.14 -3.49 12.89
N ALA A 74 -11.98 -2.86 12.82
CA ALA A 74 -10.73 -3.52 12.46
C ALA A 74 -9.62 -3.26 13.48
N ARG A 75 -8.74 -4.25 13.69
CA ARG A 75 -7.61 -4.19 14.62
C ARG A 75 -6.35 -4.82 14.05
N VAL A 76 -5.20 -4.29 14.46
CA VAL A 76 -3.86 -4.86 14.24
C VAL A 76 -3.14 -5.02 15.58
N ASP A 77 -2.84 -6.26 15.97
CA ASP A 77 -2.32 -6.64 17.29
C ASP A 77 -3.07 -5.94 18.43
N ASP A 78 -4.40 -6.14 18.47
CA ASP A 78 -5.33 -5.55 19.43
C ASP A 78 -5.48 -4.01 19.39
N ARG A 79 -4.79 -3.31 18.47
CA ARG A 79 -4.90 -1.86 18.31
C ARG A 79 -5.96 -1.52 17.25
N PRO A 80 -6.85 -0.55 17.51
CA PRO A 80 -7.87 -0.17 16.54
C PRO A 80 -7.24 0.46 15.29
N MET A 81 -7.78 0.08 14.13
CA MET A 81 -7.51 0.67 12.82
C MET A 81 -8.68 1.57 12.42
N ASP A 82 -8.39 2.64 11.69
CA ASP A 82 -9.40 3.58 11.22
C ASP A 82 -9.98 3.08 9.90
N LEU A 83 -11.31 3.12 9.74
CA LEU A 83 -11.96 2.91 8.46
C LEU A 83 -11.63 4.09 7.52
N PHE A 84 -10.67 3.87 6.63
CA PHE A 84 -10.12 4.92 5.77
C PHE A 84 -10.92 5.09 4.48
N ILE A 85 -11.37 3.97 3.90
CA ILE A 85 -12.25 3.94 2.73
C ILE A 85 -13.38 2.97 3.05
N ARG A 86 -14.64 3.41 2.95
CA ARG A 86 -15.80 2.54 3.20
C ARG A 86 -16.06 1.52 2.09
N GLY A 87 -15.43 1.68 0.94
CA GLY A 87 -15.72 0.91 -0.27
C GLY A 87 -16.67 1.68 -1.19
N GLY A 88 -17.37 0.96 -2.07
CA GLY A 88 -18.33 1.53 -3.00
C GLY A 88 -17.73 2.17 -4.26
N GLU A 89 -18.60 2.75 -5.08
CA GLU A 89 -18.21 3.46 -6.30
C GLU A 89 -17.53 4.80 -5.95
N THR A 90 -16.29 4.97 -6.41
CA THR A 90 -15.52 6.21 -6.26
C THR A 90 -15.26 6.83 -7.62
N PRO A 91 -15.48 8.14 -7.80
CA PRO A 91 -15.18 8.81 -9.06
C PRO A 91 -13.66 9.00 -9.23
N THR A 92 -13.16 8.67 -10.41
CA THR A 92 -11.77 8.92 -10.85
C THR A 92 -11.76 9.76 -12.12
N LYS A 93 -10.57 10.17 -12.56
CA LYS A 93 -10.39 10.91 -13.83
C LYS A 93 -10.88 10.11 -15.05
N ASP A 94 -10.82 8.78 -14.97
CA ASP A 94 -11.10 7.86 -16.07
C ASP A 94 -12.47 7.16 -15.95
N GLY A 95 -13.27 7.53 -14.94
CA GLY A 95 -14.60 6.97 -14.68
C GLY A 95 -14.81 6.55 -13.23
N TRP A 96 -15.88 5.81 -12.98
CA TRP A 96 -16.17 5.25 -11.65
C TRP A 96 -15.40 3.95 -11.47
N VAL A 97 -14.78 3.79 -10.30
CA VAL A 97 -14.09 2.56 -9.90
C VAL A 97 -14.64 2.04 -8.59
N CYS A 98 -14.64 0.73 -8.42
CA CYS A 98 -15.03 0.11 -7.16
C CYS A 98 -13.86 0.12 -6.20
N GLY A 99 -14.03 0.86 -5.10
CA GLY A 99 -13.12 0.85 -3.97
C GLY A 99 -13.40 -0.34 -3.07
N ALA A 100 -12.35 -1.02 -2.62
CA ALA A 100 -12.46 -1.99 -1.54
C ALA A 100 -12.53 -1.24 -0.20
N PRO A 101 -13.41 -1.66 0.74
CA PRO A 101 -13.32 -1.20 2.12
C PRO A 101 -11.90 -1.39 2.65
N THR A 102 -11.31 -0.32 3.18
CA THR A 102 -9.91 -0.28 3.59
C THR A 102 -9.78 0.33 4.96
N PHE A 103 -9.15 -0.40 5.86
CA PHE A 103 -8.78 0.05 7.19
C PHE A 103 -7.30 0.41 7.21
N ARG A 104 -6.92 1.45 7.95
CA ARG A 104 -5.54 1.92 8.01
C ARG A 104 -5.11 2.20 9.44
N LYS A 105 -3.83 1.97 9.72
CA LYS A 105 -3.18 2.38 10.96
C LYS A 105 -1.78 2.90 10.69
N ALA A 106 -1.49 4.11 11.16
CA ALA A 106 -0.12 4.56 11.33
C ALA A 106 0.51 3.85 12.53
N LEU A 107 1.75 3.39 12.37
CA LEU A 107 2.51 2.67 13.38
C LEU A 107 3.58 3.61 13.97
N ALA A 108 3.89 3.45 15.26
CA ALA A 108 5.08 4.05 15.83
C ALA A 108 6.27 3.08 15.73
N GLU A 109 7.49 3.56 15.90
CA GLU A 109 8.69 2.69 15.86
C GLU A 109 8.61 1.51 16.86
N LYS A 110 8.06 1.76 18.07
CA LYS A 110 7.84 0.74 19.10
C LYS A 110 6.85 -0.37 18.70
N ASP A 111 6.07 -0.14 17.65
CA ASP A 111 5.06 -1.05 17.15
C ASP A 111 5.63 -2.04 16.10
N LEU A 112 6.90 -1.85 15.70
CA LEU A 112 7.62 -2.65 14.72
C LEU A 112 8.42 -3.78 15.39
N GLY A 113 8.91 -4.73 14.58
CA GLY A 113 9.78 -5.80 15.05
C GLY A 113 9.08 -6.99 15.71
N GLY A 114 7.75 -7.00 15.74
CA GLY A 114 6.96 -8.12 16.24
C GLY A 114 7.22 -9.41 15.45
N ALA A 115 7.33 -10.54 16.16
CA ALA A 115 7.56 -11.85 15.54
C ALA A 115 6.36 -12.34 14.70
N SER A 116 5.15 -11.93 15.08
CA SER A 116 3.90 -12.19 14.36
C SER A 116 3.03 -10.96 14.44
N THR A 117 2.20 -10.75 13.42
CA THR A 117 1.21 -9.68 13.32
C THR A 117 -0.15 -10.28 13.02
N ARG A 118 -1.15 -9.93 13.82
CA ARG A 118 -2.53 -10.39 13.67
C ARG A 118 -3.45 -9.24 13.28
N PHE A 119 -4.28 -9.48 12.29
CA PHE A 119 -5.38 -8.61 11.92
C PHE A 119 -6.71 -9.26 12.28
N GLU A 120 -7.65 -8.46 12.72
CA GLU A 120 -9.03 -8.89 12.95
C GLU A 120 -9.97 -7.83 12.40
N VAL A 121 -10.97 -8.25 11.63
CA VAL A 121 -12.09 -7.41 11.20
C VAL A 121 -13.38 -8.11 11.59
N SER A 122 -14.32 -7.39 12.22
CA SER A 122 -15.58 -7.99 12.65
C SER A 122 -16.69 -6.97 12.83
N ASP A 123 -17.89 -7.44 12.63
CA ASP A 123 -19.15 -6.84 13.08
C ASP A 123 -19.97 -7.90 13.84
N ASP A 124 -21.29 -7.72 13.98
CA ASP A 124 -22.18 -8.71 14.60
C ASP A 124 -22.54 -9.89 13.67
N THR A 125 -22.19 -9.82 12.38
CA THR A 125 -22.54 -10.81 11.35
C THR A 125 -21.41 -11.77 11.00
N ALA A 126 -20.15 -11.30 11.02
CA ALA A 126 -18.99 -12.09 10.63
C ALA A 126 -17.70 -11.62 11.31
N ARG A 127 -16.69 -12.49 11.25
CA ARG A 127 -15.32 -12.20 11.69
C ARG A 127 -14.32 -12.75 10.68
N ILE A 128 -13.33 -11.92 10.35
CA ILE A 128 -12.17 -12.26 9.54
C ILE A 128 -10.93 -12.12 10.42
N THR A 129 -10.03 -13.10 10.36
CA THR A 129 -8.78 -13.07 11.11
C THR A 129 -7.62 -13.48 10.21
N LEU A 130 -6.55 -12.70 10.23
CA LEU A 130 -5.34 -12.95 9.48
C LEU A 130 -4.14 -12.96 10.43
N ALA A 131 -3.15 -13.80 10.16
CA ALA A 131 -1.88 -13.78 10.86
C ALA A 131 -0.72 -13.91 9.86
N PHE A 132 0.37 -13.20 10.15
CA PHE A 132 1.59 -13.18 9.35
C PHE A 132 2.80 -13.17 10.28
N ASP A 133 3.80 -14.02 10.01
CA ASP A 133 5.05 -14.00 10.77
C ASP A 133 6.00 -12.94 10.17
N GLY A 134 6.68 -12.19 11.04
CA GLY A 134 7.69 -11.21 10.64
C GLY A 134 7.20 -10.06 9.76
N LEU A 135 5.88 -9.85 9.63
CA LEU A 135 5.31 -8.84 8.73
C LEU A 135 5.81 -7.41 9.02
N LEU A 136 5.91 -7.07 10.30
CA LEU A 136 6.39 -5.75 10.76
C LEU A 136 7.87 -5.75 11.16
N ALA A 137 8.62 -6.81 10.86
CA ALA A 137 10.06 -6.85 11.14
C ALA A 137 10.83 -5.93 10.18
N ALA A 138 11.86 -5.24 10.68
CA ALA A 138 12.71 -4.42 9.82
C ALA A 138 13.39 -5.30 8.76
N ARG A 139 13.41 -4.82 7.52
CA ARG A 139 14.15 -5.45 6.43
C ARG A 139 15.52 -4.81 6.34
N THR A 140 16.55 -5.64 6.21
CA THR A 140 17.93 -5.20 6.03
C THR A 140 18.57 -6.00 4.91
N ILE A 141 19.62 -5.43 4.34
CA ILE A 141 20.48 -6.06 3.35
C ILE A 141 21.89 -6.16 3.92
N THR A 142 22.58 -7.26 3.64
CA THR A 142 23.97 -7.43 4.03
C THR A 142 24.78 -7.96 2.85
N PRO A 143 25.95 -7.37 2.54
CA PRO A 143 26.80 -7.89 1.48
C PRO A 143 27.39 -9.25 1.89
N ASP A 144 27.59 -10.12 0.91
CA ASP A 144 28.30 -11.39 1.05
C ASP A 144 29.78 -11.21 1.50
N HIS A 145 30.35 -10.05 1.22
CA HIS A 145 31.71 -9.67 1.58
C HIS A 145 31.75 -8.58 2.66
N PRO A 146 32.56 -8.75 3.72
CA PRO A 146 32.53 -7.90 4.91
C PRO A 146 33.09 -6.48 4.70
N GLN A 147 33.62 -6.16 3.52
CA GLN A 147 34.33 -4.91 3.30
C GLN A 147 33.46 -3.80 2.69
N SER A 148 32.18 -4.05 2.36
CA SER A 148 31.26 -3.08 1.74
C SER A 148 31.94 -2.24 0.64
N LYS A 149 32.71 -2.91 -0.21
CA LYS A 149 33.46 -2.31 -1.32
C LYS A 149 33.08 -3.04 -2.59
N VAL A 150 32.97 -2.31 -3.69
CA VAL A 150 32.64 -2.88 -5.00
C VAL A 150 33.44 -2.20 -6.10
N ASP A 151 34.03 -3.01 -6.98
CA ASP A 151 34.67 -2.51 -8.19
C ASP A 151 33.60 -2.16 -9.25
N PRO A 152 33.76 -1.07 -10.01
CA PRO A 152 32.85 -0.72 -11.10
C PRO A 152 32.67 -1.88 -12.08
N GLY A 153 31.41 -2.26 -12.32
CA GLY A 153 31.04 -3.37 -13.21
C GLY A 153 31.12 -4.77 -12.58
N ALA A 154 31.60 -4.90 -11.35
CA ALA A 154 31.52 -6.14 -10.58
C ALA A 154 30.09 -6.35 -10.04
N GLU A 155 29.77 -7.62 -9.78
CA GLU A 155 28.53 -8.00 -9.12
C GLU A 155 28.74 -8.05 -7.61
N LEU A 156 27.74 -7.56 -6.87
CA LEU A 156 27.67 -7.58 -5.42
C LEU A 156 26.41 -8.35 -5.03
N SER A 157 26.58 -9.49 -4.35
CA SER A 157 25.47 -10.24 -3.77
C SER A 157 25.06 -9.66 -2.42
N LEU A 158 23.76 -9.48 -2.25
CA LEU A 158 23.14 -8.96 -1.03
C LEU A 158 22.16 -10.00 -0.48
N ALA A 159 22.40 -10.42 0.76
CA ALA A 159 21.48 -11.27 1.50
C ALA A 159 20.34 -10.43 2.07
N TRP A 160 19.11 -10.92 1.89
CA TRP A 160 17.88 -10.33 2.44
C TRP A 160 17.59 -10.89 3.83
N SER A 161 17.25 -10.02 4.79
CA SER A 161 17.11 -10.41 6.20
C SER A 161 15.88 -11.28 6.52
N ALA A 162 14.87 -11.31 5.64
CA ALA A 162 13.61 -12.01 5.87
C ALA A 162 13.41 -13.17 4.87
N PRO A 163 13.86 -14.39 5.19
CA PRO A 163 13.90 -15.51 4.24
C PRO A 163 12.53 -16.07 3.84
N ALA A 164 11.46 -15.72 4.56
CA ALA A 164 10.11 -16.11 4.22
C ALA A 164 9.46 -15.17 3.18
N ASP A 165 10.09 -14.03 2.89
CA ASP A 165 9.59 -13.10 1.90
C ASP A 165 9.80 -13.67 0.49
N GLU A 166 8.79 -13.50 -0.36
CA GLU A 166 8.89 -13.79 -1.79
C GLU A 166 9.28 -12.50 -2.53
N LEU A 167 10.51 -12.49 -3.06
CA LEU A 167 11.07 -11.42 -3.87
C LEU A 167 10.75 -11.64 -5.36
N GLU A 168 10.36 -10.58 -6.05
CA GLU A 168 10.14 -10.56 -7.50
C GLU A 168 11.07 -9.50 -8.13
N GLU A 169 11.79 -9.86 -9.19
CA GLU A 169 12.82 -8.99 -9.79
C GLU A 169 12.21 -7.69 -10.33
N GLU A 170 11.02 -7.76 -10.92
CA GLU A 170 10.26 -6.61 -11.43
C GLU A 170 9.79 -5.63 -10.35
N LYS A 171 9.83 -6.04 -9.08
CA LYS A 171 9.44 -5.23 -7.91
C LYS A 171 10.65 -4.73 -7.12
N LEU A 172 11.85 -4.90 -7.65
CA LEU A 172 13.09 -4.37 -7.09
C LEU A 172 13.56 -3.14 -7.86
N GLN A 173 13.90 -2.10 -7.12
CA GLN A 173 14.58 -0.93 -7.64
C GLN A 173 15.81 -0.64 -6.79
N VAL A 174 16.93 -0.33 -7.44
CA VAL A 174 18.19 -0.05 -6.76
C VAL A 174 18.69 1.32 -7.15
N THR A 175 18.99 2.13 -6.14
CA THR A 175 19.55 3.47 -6.30
C THR A 175 20.86 3.52 -5.53
N PHE A 176 21.89 4.14 -6.11
CA PHE A 176 23.12 4.45 -5.39
C PHE A 176 23.39 5.94 -5.47
N THR A 177 23.71 6.55 -4.34
CA THR A 177 23.96 7.98 -4.20
C THR A 177 25.31 8.18 -3.54
N TYR A 178 26.22 8.89 -4.20
CA TYR A 178 27.51 9.25 -3.61
C TYR A 178 27.33 10.24 -2.45
N ASP A 179 28.22 10.16 -1.47
CA ASP A 179 28.28 11.15 -0.40
C ASP A 179 28.78 12.51 -0.92
N ASP A 180 29.59 12.49 -1.99
CA ASP A 180 30.01 13.67 -2.74
C ASP A 180 29.05 13.91 -3.92
N GLU A 181 28.24 14.95 -3.81
CA GLU A 181 27.24 15.34 -4.82
C GLU A 181 27.85 15.74 -6.19
N SER A 182 29.17 15.92 -6.28
CA SER A 182 29.84 16.16 -7.56
C SER A 182 30.13 14.88 -8.36
N LEU A 183 29.97 13.71 -7.73
CA LEU A 183 30.13 12.41 -8.37
C LEU A 183 28.78 11.90 -8.88
N GLU A 184 28.78 11.40 -10.11
CA GLU A 184 27.58 10.83 -10.74
C GLU A 184 27.89 9.43 -11.28
N LEU A 185 26.89 8.56 -11.23
CA LEU A 185 26.96 7.28 -11.92
C LEU A 185 26.75 7.50 -13.42
N PRO A 186 27.50 6.79 -14.29
CA PRO A 186 27.30 6.88 -15.73
C PRO A 186 25.98 6.23 -16.21
N ALA A 187 25.35 5.40 -15.36
CA ALA A 187 24.04 4.78 -15.57
C ALA A 187 23.41 4.38 -14.22
N PRO A 188 22.12 4.05 -14.14
CA PRO A 188 21.55 3.43 -12.95
C PRO A 188 22.19 2.06 -12.64
N PRO A 189 22.28 1.66 -11.36
CA PRO A 189 22.64 0.29 -11.00
C PRO A 189 21.72 -0.74 -11.66
N GLN A 190 22.28 -1.91 -11.99
CA GLN A 190 21.50 -3.05 -12.45
C GLN A 190 21.21 -3.97 -11.27
N VAL A 191 20.02 -4.57 -11.25
CA VAL A 191 19.59 -5.51 -10.23
C VAL A 191 19.02 -6.76 -10.89
N ARG A 192 19.28 -7.91 -10.27
CA ARG A 192 18.67 -9.19 -10.62
C ARG A 192 18.52 -10.07 -9.38
N LEU A 193 17.66 -11.08 -9.45
CA LEU A 193 17.56 -12.11 -8.42
C LEU A 193 18.31 -13.36 -8.85
N THR A 194 19.13 -13.92 -7.96
CA THR A 194 19.85 -15.19 -8.20
C THR A 194 19.84 -16.00 -6.92
N ASP A 195 19.26 -17.21 -6.98
CA ASP A 195 19.19 -18.15 -5.84
C ASP A 195 18.63 -17.54 -4.53
N GLY A 196 17.71 -16.56 -4.65
CA GLY A 196 17.11 -15.87 -3.51
C GLY A 196 17.94 -14.70 -2.96
N GLU A 197 19.08 -14.38 -3.57
CA GLU A 197 19.90 -13.21 -3.27
C GLU A 197 19.63 -12.08 -4.27
N ILE A 198 19.78 -10.84 -3.80
CA ILE A 198 19.71 -9.65 -4.62
C ILE A 198 21.12 -9.38 -5.15
N VAL A 199 21.32 -9.52 -6.46
CA VAL A 199 22.61 -9.26 -7.10
C VAL A 199 22.55 -7.87 -7.73
N VAL A 200 23.41 -6.98 -7.25
CA VAL A 200 23.52 -5.60 -7.73
C VAL A 200 24.81 -5.43 -8.50
N LYS A 201 24.76 -4.70 -9.62
CA LYS A 201 25.93 -4.31 -10.39
C LYS A 201 25.98 -2.80 -10.53
N ILE A 202 26.99 -2.20 -9.90
CA ILE A 202 27.33 -0.79 -10.12
C ILE A 202 27.90 -0.65 -11.55
N PRO A 203 27.50 0.37 -12.32
CA PRO A 203 27.94 0.52 -13.70
C PRO A 203 29.46 0.53 -13.85
N GLN A 204 29.94 0.07 -15.01
CA GLN A 204 31.33 0.25 -15.38
C GLN A 204 31.63 1.74 -15.61
N GLY A 205 32.79 2.21 -15.15
CA GLY A 205 33.21 3.62 -15.29
C GLY A 205 32.69 4.55 -14.19
N SER A 206 31.99 4.02 -13.18
CA SER A 206 31.64 4.77 -11.97
C SER A 206 32.92 5.25 -11.26
N PRO A 207 33.00 6.53 -10.86
CA PRO A 207 34.17 7.06 -10.15
C PRO A 207 34.31 6.42 -8.76
N PRO A 208 35.53 6.32 -8.22
CA PRO A 208 35.73 5.83 -6.86
C PRO A 208 35.18 6.83 -5.85
N GLY A 209 34.55 6.32 -4.79
CA GLY A 209 33.99 7.14 -3.73
C GLY A 209 32.99 6.40 -2.84
N PRO A 210 32.78 6.87 -1.60
CA PRO A 210 31.76 6.34 -0.71
C PRO A 210 30.36 6.83 -1.13
N GLY A 211 29.36 6.02 -0.81
CA GLY A 211 27.96 6.37 -1.00
C GLY A 211 27.03 5.40 -0.30
N THR A 212 25.74 5.59 -0.53
CA THR A 212 24.66 4.77 0.03
C THR A 212 23.92 4.05 -1.09
N LEU A 213 23.87 2.73 -0.99
CA LEU A 213 23.03 1.87 -1.81
C LEU A 213 21.67 1.70 -1.12
N ARG A 214 20.59 2.12 -1.79
CA ARG A 214 19.20 1.90 -1.37
C ARG A 214 18.58 0.84 -2.26
N VAL A 215 17.98 -0.17 -1.65
CA VAL A 215 17.17 -1.19 -2.35
C VAL A 215 15.71 -0.97 -1.97
N GLU A 216 14.89 -0.55 -2.92
CA GLU A 216 13.44 -0.48 -2.78
C GLU A 216 12.84 -1.81 -3.24
N ALA A 217 12.10 -2.46 -2.35
CA ALA A 217 11.50 -3.76 -2.60
C ALA A 217 10.03 -3.78 -2.20
N GLU A 218 9.19 -4.33 -3.09
CA GLU A 218 7.84 -4.76 -2.77
C GLU A 218 7.82 -6.29 -2.69
N VAL A 219 7.71 -6.84 -1.47
CA VAL A 219 7.80 -8.28 -1.22
C VAL A 219 6.48 -8.86 -0.75
N SER A 220 6.19 -10.10 -1.15
CA SER A 220 5.01 -10.82 -0.66
C SER A 220 5.36 -11.59 0.61
N VAL A 221 4.49 -11.53 1.61
CA VAL A 221 4.65 -12.26 2.89
C VAL A 221 3.51 -13.28 3.02
N PRO A 222 3.84 -14.58 3.20
CA PRO A 222 2.81 -15.61 3.30
C PRO A 222 2.01 -15.48 4.60
N ALA A 223 0.69 -15.69 4.50
CA ALA A 223 -0.17 -15.76 5.67
C ALA A 223 0.05 -17.08 6.43
N THR A 224 0.20 -16.99 7.74
CA THR A 224 0.26 -18.16 8.65
C THR A 224 -1.14 -18.59 9.08
N SER A 225 -2.12 -17.69 9.06
CA SER A 225 -3.55 -17.99 9.18
C SER A 225 -4.39 -17.04 8.32
N CYS A 226 -5.48 -17.58 7.77
CA CYS A 226 -6.45 -16.85 6.95
C CYS A 226 -7.85 -17.42 7.20
N GLU A 227 -8.60 -16.80 8.12
CA GLU A 227 -9.92 -17.25 8.55
C GLU A 227 -10.98 -16.22 8.17
N GLY A 228 -12.16 -16.67 7.73
CA GLY A 228 -13.29 -15.81 7.37
C GLY A 228 -13.26 -15.24 5.95
N THR A 229 -12.21 -15.50 5.17
CA THR A 229 -12.14 -15.15 3.73
C THR A 229 -11.41 -16.25 2.93
N PRO A 230 -11.69 -16.42 1.63
CA PRO A 230 -11.05 -17.48 0.83
C PRO A 230 -9.54 -17.30 0.61
N LYS A 231 -9.02 -16.07 0.66
CA LYS A 231 -7.61 -15.78 0.37
C LYS A 231 -7.10 -14.58 1.18
N CYS A 232 -5.86 -14.67 1.62
CA CYS A 232 -5.15 -13.60 2.30
C CYS A 232 -3.81 -13.34 1.59
N ASP A 233 -3.57 -12.08 1.25
CA ASP A 233 -2.33 -11.62 0.62
C ASP A 233 -1.71 -10.54 1.51
N ALA A 234 -0.40 -10.55 1.71
CA ALA A 234 0.31 -9.45 2.34
C ALA A 234 1.49 -9.00 1.51
N ILE A 235 1.65 -7.69 1.41
CA ILE A 235 2.76 -7.04 0.73
C ILE A 235 3.46 -6.12 1.71
N VAL A 236 4.78 -6.16 1.73
CA VAL A 236 5.64 -5.23 2.49
C VAL A 236 6.46 -4.40 1.50
N LYS A 237 6.39 -3.09 1.64
CA LYS A 237 7.25 -2.13 0.96
C LYS A 237 8.35 -1.70 1.92
N ALA A 238 9.59 -1.99 1.55
CA ALA A 238 10.77 -1.68 2.36
C ALA A 238 11.87 -1.04 1.50
N SER A 239 12.68 -0.21 2.15
CA SER A 239 13.77 0.52 1.49
C SER A 239 15.08 0.43 2.27
N PRO A 240 15.61 -0.77 2.56
CA PRO A 240 16.88 -0.91 3.29
C PRO A 240 18.04 -0.23 2.58
N GLU A 241 18.97 0.26 3.39
CA GLU A 241 20.15 0.99 2.95
C GLU A 241 21.43 0.27 3.39
N LEU A 242 22.47 0.40 2.57
CA LEU A 242 23.81 -0.11 2.83
C LEU A 242 24.83 0.95 2.42
N ALA A 243 25.68 1.35 3.37
CA ALA A 243 26.88 2.12 3.06
C ALA A 243 27.85 1.26 2.23
N LEU A 244 28.29 1.78 1.09
CA LEU A 244 29.09 1.07 0.09
C LEU A 244 30.13 2.02 -0.52
N GLU A 245 31.36 1.53 -0.72
CA GLU A 245 32.43 2.30 -1.36
C GLU A 245 32.73 1.73 -2.75
N VAL A 246 32.64 2.57 -3.78
CA VAL A 246 33.12 2.23 -5.13
C VAL A 246 34.64 2.36 -5.15
N THR A 247 35.33 1.28 -5.50
CA THR A 247 36.80 1.22 -5.47
C THR A 247 37.42 1.47 -6.85
N ASP A 248 38.67 1.93 -6.86
CA ASP A 248 39.49 2.03 -8.07
C ASP A 248 40.45 0.85 -8.13
N THR A 249 39.92 -0.37 -8.27
CA THR A 249 40.73 -1.52 -8.62
C THR A 249 40.69 -1.70 -10.12
N THR A 250 41.28 -0.77 -10.85
CA THR A 250 41.78 -1.10 -12.18
C THR A 250 42.84 -2.18 -11.98
N ALA A 251 42.48 -3.44 -12.18
CA ALA A 251 43.44 -4.53 -12.25
C ALA A 251 44.51 -4.18 -13.32
N PRO A 252 45.81 -4.23 -13.01
CA PRO A 252 46.88 -4.02 -13.99
C PRO A 252 46.92 -5.11 -15.06
#